data_AF-A0A7R8VS49-F1
#
_entry.id   AF-A0A7R8VS49-F1
#
_cell.length_a   1.000
_cell.length_b   1.000
_cell.length_c   1.000
_cell.angle_alpha   90.00
_cell.angle_beta   90.00
_cell.angle_gamma   90.00
#
_symmetry.space_group_name_H-M   'P 1'
#
loop_
_entity.id
_entity.type
_entity.pdbx_description
1 polymer ?
#
loop_
_entity_poly.entity_id
_entity_poly.type
_entity_poly.pdbx_seq_one_letter_code
_entity_poly.pdbx_strand_id
1 'polypeptide(L)'
;MIISRTGPQANNIPRHSDSKLKWLRSFWQVESFTTRIAASHSSVGPVEVSVLVNYVGLCYPQPEYLTELPKADKIYGRIIRTNVVALVKMTAMVLPQMVTRGTGVIITVSAQSASIPSPMLTVYAASKAFVEKFTEDLTIEYGPKGVITQCVAPGYLSNVLNITQNPLWTPHPETVAEESLDTVGLVATTAGFLPHAILGDILRFMEWAWPSGAYRLVNYSMAMIRFHILDNFYKF
;
A
#
# COMPACT_ATOMS: atom_id res chain seq x y z
N MET A 1 9.49 14.56 -3.76
CA MET A 1 9.49 14.00 -5.13
C MET A 1 8.31 13.05 -5.24
N ILE A 2 7.38 13.27 -6.18
CA ILE A 2 6.27 12.35 -6.46
C ILE A 2 6.65 11.46 -7.64
N ILE A 3 6.59 10.15 -7.42
CA ILE A 3 6.80 9.13 -8.45
C ILE A 3 5.45 8.45 -8.71
N SER A 4 4.95 8.52 -9.94
CA SER A 4 3.68 7.87 -10.33
C SER A 4 3.79 7.16 -11.68
N ARG A 5 2.99 6.11 -11.85
CA ARG A 5 2.91 5.31 -13.07
C ARG A 5 2.03 5.95 -14.16
N THR A 6 1.07 6.79 -13.77
CA THR A 6 0.10 7.42 -14.68
C THR A 6 0.37 8.91 -14.81
N GLY A 7 0.90 9.31 -15.99
CA GLY A 7 1.08 10.69 -16.47
C GLY A 7 -0.01 11.68 -16.01
N PRO A 8 -1.28 11.42 -16.36
CA PRO A 8 -2.38 12.37 -16.14
C PRO A 8 -2.81 12.53 -14.68
N GLN A 9 -2.80 11.45 -13.88
CA GLN A 9 -3.30 11.50 -12.49
C GLN A 9 -2.35 12.26 -11.57
N ALA A 10 -1.03 12.17 -11.78
CA ALA A 10 -0.07 12.98 -11.02
C ALA A 10 -0.13 14.48 -11.38
N ASN A 11 -0.67 14.81 -12.55
CA ASN A 11 -0.86 16.19 -12.98
C ASN A 11 -2.05 16.88 -12.30
N ASN A 12 -3.04 16.10 -11.86
CA ASN A 12 -4.24 16.57 -11.17
C ASN A 12 -4.06 16.72 -9.65
N ILE A 13 -2.91 16.37 -9.09
CA ILE A 13 -2.62 16.61 -7.66
C ILE A 13 -2.47 18.13 -7.45
N PRO A 14 -3.31 18.76 -6.60
CA PRO A 14 -3.27 20.20 -6.36
C PRO A 14 -1.89 20.66 -5.91
N ARG A 15 -1.43 21.80 -6.45
CA ARG A 15 -0.24 22.48 -5.91
C ARG A 15 -0.67 23.26 -4.68
N HIS A 16 -0.22 22.88 -3.50
CA HIS A 16 -0.22 23.80 -2.38
C HIS A 16 0.90 24.82 -2.59
N SER A 17 0.53 26.07 -2.86
CA SER A 17 1.42 27.17 -3.27
C SER A 17 2.42 27.62 -2.21
N ASP A 18 2.32 27.11 -0.98
CA ASP A 18 3.03 27.65 0.20
C ASP A 18 4.22 26.83 0.71
N SER A 19 4.58 25.73 0.05
CA SER A 19 5.66 24.88 0.58
C SER A 19 7.00 25.18 -0.10
N LYS A 20 8.05 25.44 0.71
CA LYS A 20 9.47 25.41 0.32
C LYS A 20 9.94 24.05 -0.25
N LEU A 21 9.02 23.15 -0.59
CA LEU A 21 9.24 21.80 -1.07
C LEU A 21 9.51 21.83 -2.58
N LYS A 22 10.68 21.31 -2.99
CA LYS A 22 11.02 21.11 -4.40
C LYS A 22 10.22 19.92 -4.95
N TRP A 23 9.18 20.21 -5.73
CA TRP A 23 8.33 19.19 -6.37
C TRP A 23 9.00 18.64 -7.64
N LEU A 24 9.67 17.51 -7.52
CA LEU A 24 10.11 16.72 -8.67
C LEU A 24 9.03 15.70 -9.03
N ARG A 25 8.49 15.81 -10.25
CA ARG A 25 7.59 14.83 -10.87
C ARG A 25 8.41 13.97 -11.82
N SER A 26 8.36 12.66 -11.65
CA SER A 26 8.98 11.74 -12.60
C SER A 26 8.11 10.52 -12.83
N PHE A 27 7.87 10.23 -14.10
CA PHE A 27 7.00 9.16 -14.57
C PHE A 27 7.83 7.93 -14.92
N TRP A 28 7.49 6.77 -14.35
CA TRP A 28 8.28 5.56 -14.56
C TRP A 28 7.40 4.32 -14.79
N GLN A 29 7.67 3.60 -15.88
CA GLN A 29 7.14 2.25 -16.09
C GLN A 29 7.95 1.24 -15.25
N VAL A 30 7.24 0.24 -14.69
CA VAL A 30 7.75 -0.78 -13.75
C VAL A 30 8.99 -1.53 -14.28
N GLU A 31 9.10 -1.72 -15.61
CA GLU A 31 10.22 -2.42 -16.25
C GLU A 31 11.52 -1.59 -16.33
N SER A 32 11.45 -0.28 -16.08
CA SER A 32 12.59 0.64 -16.12
C SER A 32 13.02 1.17 -14.75
N PHE A 33 12.44 0.62 -13.67
CA PHE A 33 12.54 1.16 -12.32
C PHE A 33 13.98 1.16 -11.78
N THR A 34 14.74 0.08 -11.97
CA THR A 34 16.13 -0.02 -11.48
C THR A 34 17.11 0.89 -12.23
N THR A 35 17.04 0.85 -13.55
CA THR A 35 18.05 1.48 -14.42
C THR A 35 17.93 3.00 -14.39
N ARG A 36 16.72 3.54 -14.19
CA ARG A 36 16.46 4.98 -14.28
C ARG A 36 16.46 5.70 -12.94
N ILE A 37 16.29 5.00 -11.80
CA ILE A 37 16.55 5.64 -10.51
C ILE A 37 18.05 5.92 -10.34
N ALA A 38 18.92 5.00 -10.76
CA ALA A 38 20.36 5.24 -10.85
C ALA A 38 20.67 6.49 -11.71
N ALA A 39 19.99 6.64 -12.85
CA ALA A 39 20.11 7.82 -13.72
C ALA A 39 19.50 9.11 -13.13
N SER A 40 18.46 9.02 -12.29
CA SER A 40 17.88 10.17 -11.59
C SER A 40 18.81 10.72 -10.51
N HIS A 41 19.56 9.82 -9.85
CA HIS A 41 20.60 10.20 -8.90
C HIS A 41 21.77 10.94 -9.58
N SER A 42 21.94 10.77 -10.89
CA SER A 42 22.97 11.45 -11.71
C SER A 42 22.50 12.79 -12.27
N SER A 43 21.18 12.97 -12.49
CA SER A 43 20.60 14.14 -13.15
C SER A 43 19.99 15.16 -12.19
N VAL A 44 19.68 14.73 -10.97
CA VAL A 44 19.28 15.59 -9.87
C VAL A 44 20.43 15.55 -8.87
N GLY A 45 21.13 16.68 -8.67
CA GLY A 45 22.16 16.80 -7.63
C GLY A 45 21.64 16.30 -6.27
N PRO A 46 22.51 16.00 -5.30
CA PRO A 46 22.16 15.24 -4.08
C PRO A 46 20.87 15.78 -3.45
N VAL A 47 19.77 15.07 -3.67
CA VAL A 47 18.47 15.45 -3.10
C VAL A 47 18.40 14.83 -1.72
N GLU A 48 18.41 15.69 -0.72
CA GLU A 48 18.06 15.28 0.62
C GLU A 48 16.58 14.87 0.67
N VAL A 49 16.31 13.64 1.07
CA VAL A 49 14.95 13.12 1.25
C VAL A 49 14.68 12.99 2.75
N SER A 50 13.79 13.83 3.25
CA SER A 50 13.34 13.80 4.65
C SER A 50 12.15 12.87 4.86
N VAL A 51 11.29 12.71 3.84
CA VAL A 51 10.10 11.86 3.89
C VAL A 51 10.03 11.00 2.62
N LEU A 52 9.90 9.69 2.79
CA LEU A 52 9.63 8.71 1.73
C LEU A 52 8.25 8.10 1.96
N VAL A 53 7.36 8.21 0.96
CA VAL A 53 6.05 7.54 0.99
C VAL A 53 6.00 6.47 -0.09
N ASN A 54 6.05 5.20 0.32
CA ASN A 54 5.90 4.03 -0.54
C ASN A 54 4.42 3.63 -0.64
N TYR A 55 3.72 4.28 -1.56
CA TYR A 55 2.28 4.04 -1.79
C TYR A 55 1.98 3.11 -2.98
N VAL A 56 2.88 3.05 -3.97
CA VAL A 56 2.59 2.40 -5.25
C VAL A 56 2.31 0.90 -5.06
N GLY A 57 1.10 0.48 -5.41
CA GLY A 57 0.68 -0.91 -5.35
C GLY A 57 -0.15 -1.32 -6.56
N LEU A 58 -0.09 -2.61 -6.92
CA LEU A 58 -0.93 -3.25 -7.91
C LEU A 58 -1.73 -4.37 -7.24
N CYS A 59 -3.04 -4.41 -7.49
CA CYS A 59 -3.93 -5.50 -7.12
C CYS A 59 -4.29 -6.34 -8.35
N TYR A 60 -5.05 -7.41 -8.14
CA TYR A 60 -5.65 -8.22 -9.20
C TYR A 60 -6.67 -7.37 -9.98
N PRO A 61 -6.88 -7.65 -11.29
CA PRO A 61 -7.95 -7.02 -12.05
C PRO A 61 -9.34 -7.44 -11.56
N GLN A 62 -9.45 -8.67 -11.08
CA GLN A 62 -10.65 -9.24 -10.45
C GLN A 62 -10.22 -10.27 -9.40
N PRO A 63 -10.99 -10.48 -8.33
CA PRO A 63 -10.76 -11.60 -7.41
C PRO A 63 -10.92 -12.91 -8.19
N GLU A 64 -9.89 -13.76 -8.19
CA GLU A 64 -9.95 -15.06 -8.85
C GLU A 64 -9.10 -16.12 -8.14
N TYR A 65 -9.49 -17.39 -8.25
CA TYR A 65 -8.68 -18.50 -7.77
C TYR A 65 -7.29 -18.50 -8.41
N LEU A 66 -6.28 -18.92 -7.64
CA LEU A 66 -4.87 -18.89 -8.07
C LEU A 66 -4.64 -19.70 -9.36
N THR A 67 -5.38 -20.79 -9.55
CA THR A 67 -5.28 -21.67 -10.72
C THR A 67 -6.11 -21.21 -11.91
N GLU A 68 -7.03 -20.25 -11.72
CA GLU A 68 -8.04 -19.88 -12.72
C GLU A 68 -7.81 -18.48 -13.30
N LEU A 69 -6.88 -17.70 -12.74
CA LEU A 69 -6.63 -16.34 -13.20
C LEU A 69 -6.01 -16.31 -14.61
N PRO A 70 -6.65 -15.66 -15.60
CA PRO A 70 -6.09 -15.54 -16.93
C PRO A 70 -4.78 -14.74 -16.92
N LYS A 71 -3.76 -15.23 -17.65
CA LYS A 71 -2.42 -14.60 -17.73
C LYS A 71 -1.76 -14.44 -16.34
N ALA A 72 -2.03 -15.37 -15.44
CA ALA A 72 -1.53 -15.46 -14.06
C ALA A 72 -0.06 -15.03 -13.90
N ASP A 73 0.88 -15.66 -14.60
CA ASP A 73 2.32 -15.39 -14.45
C ASP A 73 2.69 -13.92 -14.66
N LYS A 74 2.09 -13.28 -15.67
CA LYS A 74 2.32 -11.86 -15.96
C LYS A 74 1.75 -10.97 -14.87
N ILE A 75 0.59 -11.31 -14.32
CA ILE A 75 -0.06 -10.55 -13.24
C ILE A 75 0.73 -10.71 -11.94
N TYR A 76 1.06 -11.93 -11.53
CA TYR A 76 1.80 -12.22 -10.31
C TYR A 76 3.18 -11.57 -10.32
N GLY A 77 3.93 -11.73 -11.41
CA GLY A 77 5.23 -11.08 -11.57
C GLY A 77 5.13 -9.56 -11.51
N ARG A 78 4.04 -8.94 -11.97
CA ARG A 78 3.82 -7.49 -11.84
C ARG A 78 3.50 -7.09 -10.40
N ILE A 79 2.62 -7.82 -9.72
CA ILE A 79 2.28 -7.57 -8.30
C ILE A 79 3.54 -7.60 -7.45
N ILE A 80 4.36 -8.66 -7.55
CA ILE A 80 5.59 -8.79 -6.76
C ILE A 80 6.60 -7.68 -7.12
N ARG A 81 6.83 -7.42 -8.40
CA ARG A 81 7.78 -6.36 -8.80
C ARG A 81 7.34 -4.97 -8.32
N THR A 82 6.05 -4.67 -8.35
CA THR A 82 5.52 -3.36 -7.94
C THR A 82 5.42 -3.24 -6.42
N ASN A 83 4.84 -4.21 -5.72
CA ASN A 83 4.54 -4.07 -4.30
C ASN A 83 5.76 -4.38 -3.40
N VAL A 84 6.61 -5.32 -3.82
CA VAL A 84 7.75 -5.81 -3.02
C VAL A 84 9.06 -5.21 -3.51
N VAL A 85 9.43 -5.48 -4.77
CA VAL A 85 10.76 -5.13 -5.28
C VAL A 85 10.96 -3.61 -5.33
N ALA A 86 9.93 -2.85 -5.72
CA ALA A 86 10.01 -1.40 -5.75
C ALA A 86 10.16 -0.81 -4.34
N LEU A 87 9.39 -1.30 -3.37
CA LEU A 87 9.46 -0.89 -1.96
C LEU A 87 10.88 -1.06 -1.41
N VAL A 88 11.46 -2.26 -1.55
CA VAL A 88 12.80 -2.57 -1.03
C VAL A 88 13.84 -1.66 -1.67
N LYS A 89 13.79 -1.47 -3.00
CA LYS A 89 14.76 -0.65 -3.73
C LYS A 89 14.69 0.83 -3.37
N MET A 90 13.48 1.39 -3.27
CA MET A 90 13.32 2.79 -2.89
C MET A 90 13.81 3.03 -1.46
N THR A 91 13.49 2.11 -0.56
CA THR A 91 13.90 2.21 0.84
C THR A 91 15.41 2.07 0.97
N ALA A 92 16.03 1.06 0.35
CA ALA A 92 17.47 0.86 0.39
C ALA A 92 18.28 2.04 -0.18
N MET A 93 17.69 2.80 -1.11
CA MET A 93 18.32 3.99 -1.66
C MET A 93 18.26 5.21 -0.75
N VAL A 94 17.13 5.42 -0.07
CA VAL A 94 16.88 6.63 0.72
C VAL A 94 17.32 6.45 2.18
N LEU A 95 17.20 5.26 2.72
CA LEU A 95 17.47 4.97 4.13
C LEU A 95 18.89 5.34 4.58
N PRO A 96 19.98 5.11 3.81
CA PRO A 96 21.33 5.45 4.25
C PRO A 96 21.51 6.94 4.59
N GLN A 97 20.96 7.85 3.77
CA GLN A 97 21.06 9.29 4.05
C GLN A 97 20.24 9.72 5.27
N MET A 98 19.09 9.07 5.53
CA MET A 98 18.27 9.35 6.73
C MET A 98 19.02 8.92 8.00
N VAL A 99 19.66 7.75 7.96
CA VAL A 99 20.49 7.23 9.06
C VAL A 99 21.68 8.13 9.33
N THR A 100 22.40 8.57 8.29
CA THR A 100 23.54 9.48 8.45
C THR A 100 23.15 10.80 9.13
N ARG A 101 21.96 11.34 8.83
CA ARG A 101 21.46 12.56 9.48
C ARG A 101 20.83 12.32 10.86
N GLY A 102 20.56 11.07 11.21
CA GLY A 102 19.78 10.73 12.41
C GLY A 102 18.33 11.20 12.36
N THR A 103 17.77 11.46 11.17
CA THR A 103 16.39 11.93 11.01
C THR A 103 15.82 11.55 9.64
N GLY A 104 14.59 11.05 9.64
CA GLY A 104 13.83 10.76 8.43
C GLY A 104 12.51 10.05 8.74
N VAL A 105 11.59 10.08 7.77
CA VAL A 105 10.29 9.40 7.87
C VAL A 105 10.09 8.51 6.67
N ILE A 106 9.75 7.23 6.90
CA ILE A 106 9.34 6.29 5.87
C ILE A 106 7.92 5.84 6.15
N ILE A 107 6.99 6.17 5.26
CA ILE A 107 5.61 5.71 5.31
C ILE A 107 5.43 4.66 4.21
N THR A 108 4.95 3.48 4.57
CA THR A 108 4.60 2.42 3.64
C THR A 108 3.10 2.20 3.66
N VAL A 109 2.51 1.77 2.54
CA VAL A 109 1.09 1.49 2.46
C VAL A 109 0.84 0.02 2.14
N SER A 110 0.34 -0.69 3.15
CA SER A 110 -0.13 -2.07 3.09
C SER A 110 -1.62 -2.11 2.64
N ALA A 111 -2.41 -3.02 3.22
CA ALA A 111 -3.85 -3.18 3.13
C ALA A 111 -4.27 -4.20 4.20
N GLN A 112 -5.49 -4.10 4.73
CA GLN A 112 -6.00 -5.08 5.70
C GLN A 112 -5.89 -6.54 5.23
N SER A 113 -5.98 -6.76 3.92
CA SER A 113 -5.81 -8.08 3.28
C SER A 113 -4.49 -8.78 3.59
N ALA A 114 -3.50 -8.06 4.11
CA ALA A 114 -2.23 -8.61 4.57
C ALA A 114 -2.35 -9.39 5.89
N SER A 115 -3.23 -8.90 6.77
CA SER A 115 -3.39 -9.36 8.15
C SER A 115 -4.63 -10.23 8.36
N ILE A 116 -5.55 -10.31 7.38
CA ILE A 116 -6.75 -11.17 7.41
C ILE A 116 -6.79 -12.11 6.21
N PRO A 117 -7.39 -13.31 6.34
CA PRO A 117 -7.58 -14.23 5.23
C PRO A 117 -8.24 -13.53 4.03
N SER A 118 -7.62 -13.65 2.86
CA SER A 118 -8.03 -12.94 1.64
C SER A 118 -8.00 -13.88 0.42
N PRO A 119 -8.88 -14.90 0.39
CA PRO A 119 -8.95 -15.85 -0.72
C PRO A 119 -9.19 -15.12 -2.05
N MET A 120 -8.71 -15.70 -3.14
CA MET A 120 -8.82 -15.12 -4.49
C MET A 120 -8.01 -13.82 -4.73
N LEU A 121 -7.26 -13.35 -3.71
CA LEU A 121 -6.28 -12.25 -3.79
C LEU A 121 -4.90 -12.70 -3.29
N THR A 122 -4.61 -14.00 -3.33
CA THR A 122 -3.48 -14.66 -2.64
C THR A 122 -2.14 -13.95 -2.80
N VAL A 123 -1.70 -13.66 -4.03
CA VAL A 123 -0.39 -13.03 -4.29
C VAL A 123 -0.38 -11.57 -3.85
N TYR A 124 -1.53 -10.89 -3.94
CA TYR A 124 -1.66 -9.50 -3.51
C TYR A 124 -1.60 -9.41 -1.97
N ALA A 125 -2.41 -10.20 -1.28
CA ALA A 125 -2.40 -10.32 0.18
C ALA A 125 -0.99 -10.65 0.71
N ALA A 126 -0.34 -11.67 0.13
CA ALA A 126 1.04 -12.02 0.47
C ALA A 126 2.03 -10.87 0.23
N SER A 127 1.89 -10.15 -0.90
CA SER A 127 2.74 -8.99 -1.18
C SER A 127 2.56 -7.85 -0.19
N LYS A 128 1.36 -7.68 0.38
CA LYS A 128 1.05 -6.66 1.37
C LYS A 128 1.48 -7.09 2.79
N ALA A 129 1.39 -8.38 3.11
CA ALA A 129 2.01 -8.95 4.31
C ALA A 129 3.53 -8.74 4.33
N PHE A 130 4.19 -8.85 3.17
CA PHE A 130 5.59 -8.46 3.04
C PHE A 130 5.81 -6.98 3.41
N VAL A 131 4.94 -6.06 2.96
CA VAL A 131 5.05 -4.63 3.29
C VAL A 131 4.95 -4.40 4.79
N GLU A 132 3.99 -5.03 5.46
CA GLU A 132 3.80 -4.92 6.92
C GLU A 132 5.06 -5.40 7.64
N LYS A 133 5.51 -6.61 7.33
CA LYS A 133 6.66 -7.20 8.01
C LYS A 133 7.94 -6.42 7.74
N PHE A 134 8.17 -6.01 6.50
CA PHE A 134 9.29 -5.18 6.11
C PHE A 134 9.32 -3.86 6.90
N THR A 135 8.16 -3.24 7.11
CA THR A 135 8.08 -1.96 7.82
C THR A 135 8.29 -2.14 9.32
N GLU A 136 7.71 -3.19 9.91
CA GLU A 136 7.92 -3.55 11.32
C GLU A 136 9.41 -3.75 11.62
N ASP A 137 10.10 -4.53 10.80
CA ASP A 137 11.53 -4.80 11.01
C ASP A 137 12.36 -3.51 10.87
N LEU A 138 12.04 -2.64 9.91
CA LEU A 138 12.69 -1.34 9.79
C LEU A 138 12.46 -0.44 11.01
N THR A 139 11.28 -0.48 11.62
CA THR A 139 11.00 0.27 12.85
C THR A 139 11.97 -0.12 13.95
N ILE A 140 12.19 -1.41 14.15
CA ILE A 140 13.08 -1.92 15.19
C ILE A 140 14.56 -1.65 14.86
N GLU A 141 14.96 -1.86 13.60
CA GLU A 141 16.37 -1.72 13.17
C GLU A 141 16.86 -0.25 13.11
N TYR A 142 15.97 0.69 12.76
CA TYR A 142 16.34 2.07 12.45
C TYR A 142 15.67 3.12 13.33
N GLY A 143 14.69 2.75 14.16
CA GLY A 143 14.14 3.62 15.21
C GLY A 143 15.21 4.20 16.14
N PRO A 144 16.13 3.39 16.70
CA PRO A 144 17.26 3.89 17.51
C PRO A 144 18.23 4.81 16.77
N LYS A 145 18.19 4.82 15.42
CA LYS A 145 18.99 5.68 14.55
C LYS A 145 18.25 6.96 14.14
N GLY A 146 17.11 7.25 14.78
CA GLY A 146 16.32 8.46 14.54
C GLY A 146 15.44 8.42 13.28
N VAL A 147 15.25 7.24 12.68
CA VAL A 147 14.36 7.08 11.52
C VAL A 147 12.99 6.62 11.99
N ILE A 148 11.97 7.43 11.71
CA ILE A 148 10.57 7.09 11.95
C ILE A 148 10.07 6.25 10.77
N THR A 149 9.39 5.16 11.07
CA THR A 149 8.74 4.30 10.07
C THR A 149 7.29 4.08 10.48
N GLN A 150 6.38 4.08 9.52
CA GLN A 150 4.96 3.79 9.74
C GLN A 150 4.37 2.99 8.58
N CYS A 151 3.66 1.92 8.91
CA CYS A 151 2.84 1.16 7.98
C CYS A 151 1.38 1.62 8.06
N VAL A 152 0.80 2.01 6.93
CA VAL A 152 -0.62 2.32 6.80
C VAL A 152 -1.32 1.15 6.14
N ALA A 153 -2.23 0.47 6.83
CA ALA A 153 -2.93 -0.73 6.38
C ALA A 153 -4.44 -0.50 6.28
N PRO A 154 -4.90 0.26 5.26
CA PRO A 154 -6.32 0.61 5.14
C PRO A 154 -7.16 -0.59 4.69
N GLY A 155 -8.44 -0.54 5.04
CA GLY A 155 -9.48 -1.42 4.48
C GLY A 155 -9.96 -0.92 3.12
N TYR A 156 -11.18 -1.28 2.74
CA TYR A 156 -11.80 -0.81 1.50
C TYR A 156 -12.08 0.69 1.55
N LEU A 157 -11.80 1.38 0.44
CA LEU A 157 -12.03 2.83 0.27
C LEU A 157 -13.07 3.08 -0.82
N SER A 158 -13.80 4.20 -0.71
CA SER A 158 -14.94 4.52 -1.56
C SER A 158 -14.64 4.65 -3.05
N ASN A 159 -13.39 4.91 -3.45
CA ASN A 159 -13.00 5.13 -4.84
C ASN A 159 -12.46 3.87 -5.56
N VAL A 160 -12.24 2.76 -4.86
CA VAL A 160 -11.51 1.61 -5.45
C VAL A 160 -12.44 0.62 -6.16
N LEU A 161 -13.71 0.50 -5.76
CA LEU A 161 -14.55 -0.62 -6.21
C LEU A 161 -15.99 -0.28 -6.63
N ASN A 162 -16.41 0.99 -6.68
CA ASN A 162 -17.84 1.36 -6.86
C ASN A 162 -18.80 0.58 -5.90
N ILE A 163 -18.26 0.04 -4.80
CA ILE A 163 -19.03 -0.62 -3.75
C ILE A 163 -19.76 0.49 -3.00
N THR A 164 -21.01 0.23 -2.64
CA THR A 164 -21.92 1.13 -1.92
C THR A 164 -21.17 2.00 -0.92
N GLN A 165 -21.23 3.32 -1.14
CA GLN A 165 -20.58 4.31 -0.28
C GLN A 165 -21.24 4.28 1.10
N ASN A 166 -20.65 3.53 2.03
CA ASN A 166 -21.02 3.57 3.43
C ASN A 166 -19.87 4.22 4.21
N PRO A 167 -20.04 5.45 4.72
CA PRO A 167 -18.97 6.16 5.40
C PRO A 167 -18.45 5.43 6.66
N LEU A 168 -19.23 4.49 7.21
CA LEU A 168 -18.80 3.66 8.34
C LEU A 168 -17.73 2.62 7.97
N TRP A 169 -17.69 2.19 6.71
CA TRP A 169 -16.84 1.05 6.27
C TRP A 169 -15.97 1.37 5.06
N THR A 170 -16.33 2.37 4.27
CA THR A 170 -15.62 2.79 3.05
C THR A 170 -15.37 4.29 3.12
N PRO A 171 -14.43 4.75 3.96
CA PRO A 171 -14.10 6.17 4.07
C PRO A 171 -13.54 6.71 2.75
N HIS A 172 -13.52 8.03 2.62
CA HIS A 172 -12.83 8.70 1.52
C HIS A 172 -11.30 8.54 1.71
N PRO A 173 -10.52 8.34 0.64
CA PRO A 173 -9.06 8.22 0.74
C PRO A 173 -8.37 9.40 1.41
N GLU A 174 -8.92 10.62 1.26
CA GLU A 174 -8.37 11.82 1.90
C GLU A 174 -8.50 11.74 3.42
N THR A 175 -9.65 11.31 3.94
CA THR A 175 -9.84 11.07 5.38
C THR A 175 -8.82 10.08 5.92
N VAL A 176 -8.61 8.98 5.18
CA VAL A 176 -7.62 7.97 5.59
C VAL A 176 -6.20 8.52 5.55
N ALA A 177 -5.87 9.35 4.57
CA ALA A 177 -4.57 9.99 4.47
C ALA A 177 -4.33 10.99 5.62
N GLU A 178 -5.31 11.84 5.92
CA GLU A 178 -5.26 12.80 7.03
C GLU A 178 -5.08 12.09 8.38
N GLU A 179 -5.97 11.14 8.71
CA GLU A 179 -5.88 10.38 9.96
C GLU A 179 -4.58 9.56 10.05
N SER A 180 -4.07 9.07 8.93
CA SER A 180 -2.77 8.37 8.93
C SER A 180 -1.61 9.31 9.27
N LEU A 181 -1.63 10.55 8.78
CA LEU A 181 -0.58 11.53 9.03
C LEU A 181 -0.53 11.98 10.49
N ASP A 182 -1.69 12.07 11.15
CA ASP A 182 -1.78 12.42 12.58
C ASP A 182 -1.14 11.37 13.50
N THR A 183 -0.93 10.15 12.99
CA THR A 183 -0.33 9.04 13.76
C THR A 183 1.18 8.87 13.54
N VAL A 184 1.80 9.68 12.67
CA VAL A 184 3.23 9.61 12.33
C VAL A 184 4.12 9.82 13.54
N GLY A 185 4.93 8.81 13.84
CA GLY A 185 5.83 8.80 15.00
C GLY A 185 5.16 8.39 16.31
N LEU A 186 3.84 8.16 16.33
CA LEU A 186 3.10 7.67 17.49
C LEU A 186 2.91 6.16 17.46
N VAL A 187 2.61 5.60 16.27
CA VAL A 187 2.38 4.17 16.09
C VAL A 187 3.16 3.66 14.87
N ALA A 188 3.69 2.45 14.99
CA ALA A 188 4.38 1.80 13.87
C ALA A 188 3.41 1.32 12.78
N THR A 189 2.16 1.00 13.15
CA THR A 189 1.12 0.55 12.20
C THR A 189 -0.22 1.20 12.53
N THR A 190 -0.91 1.71 11.51
CA THR A 190 -2.24 2.30 11.61
C THR A 190 -3.13 1.80 10.47
N ALA A 191 -4.44 1.66 10.71
CA ALA A 191 -5.39 1.47 9.62
C ALA A 191 -5.73 2.79 8.90
N GLY A 192 -5.38 3.94 9.49
CA GLY A 192 -5.79 5.27 9.03
C GLY A 192 -7.30 5.52 9.12
N PHE A 193 -8.05 4.63 9.77
CA PHE A 193 -9.47 4.78 10.03
C PHE A 193 -9.88 3.85 11.18
N LEU A 194 -10.44 4.41 12.26
CA LEU A 194 -10.73 3.63 13.47
C LEU A 194 -11.69 2.44 13.24
N PRO A 195 -12.81 2.58 12.49
CA PRO A 195 -13.69 1.45 12.18
C PRO A 195 -12.98 0.30 11.45
N HIS A 196 -12.01 0.61 10.59
CA HIS A 196 -11.18 -0.41 9.95
C HIS A 196 -10.34 -1.15 10.99
N ALA A 197 -9.65 -0.43 11.88
CA ALA A 197 -8.85 -1.06 12.94
C ALA A 197 -9.69 -2.03 13.80
N ILE A 198 -10.87 -1.58 14.25
CA ILE A 198 -11.79 -2.39 15.06
C ILE A 198 -12.25 -3.65 14.31
N LEU A 199 -12.64 -3.51 13.05
CA LEU A 199 -13.06 -4.66 12.23
C LEU A 199 -11.93 -5.67 12.05
N GLY A 200 -10.71 -5.19 11.81
CA GLY A 200 -9.52 -6.02 11.71
C GLY A 200 -9.27 -6.82 13.00
N ASP A 201 -9.40 -6.18 14.16
CA ASP A 201 -9.23 -6.84 15.46
C ASP A 201 -10.33 -7.87 15.75
N ILE A 202 -11.58 -7.56 15.39
CA ILE A 202 -12.69 -8.52 15.48
C ILE A 202 -12.41 -9.75 14.61
N LEU A 203 -11.98 -9.56 13.36
CA LEU A 203 -11.69 -10.68 12.46
C LEU A 203 -10.51 -11.52 12.94
N ARG A 204 -9.46 -10.90 13.47
CA ARG A 204 -8.32 -11.61 14.08
C ARG A 204 -8.73 -12.37 15.34
N PHE A 205 -9.55 -11.77 16.19
CA PHE A 205 -10.11 -12.43 17.35
C PHE A 205 -10.99 -13.62 16.96
N MET A 206 -11.84 -13.45 15.94
CA MET A 206 -12.68 -14.53 15.41
C MET A 206 -11.83 -15.66 14.81
N GLU A 207 -10.76 -15.34 14.09
CA GLU A 207 -9.84 -16.35 13.57
C GLU A 207 -9.17 -17.13 14.71
N TRP A 208 -8.78 -16.46 15.79
CA TRP A 208 -8.22 -17.10 16.97
C TRP A 208 -9.25 -17.96 17.73
N ALA A 209 -10.46 -17.43 17.95
CA ALA A 209 -11.49 -18.08 18.77
C ALA A 209 -12.29 -19.16 18.01
N TRP A 210 -12.52 -18.98 16.72
CA TRP A 210 -13.31 -19.86 15.85
C TRP A 210 -12.77 -19.84 14.40
N PRO A 211 -11.61 -20.47 14.14
CA PRO A 211 -10.95 -20.41 12.84
C PRO A 211 -11.85 -20.85 11.67
N SER A 212 -12.57 -21.97 11.83
CA SER A 212 -13.38 -22.54 10.76
C SER A 212 -14.52 -21.63 10.29
N GLY A 213 -15.17 -20.90 11.20
CA GLY A 213 -16.24 -19.97 10.82
C GLY A 213 -15.72 -18.62 10.39
N ALA A 214 -14.58 -18.15 10.91
CA ALA A 214 -13.89 -17.00 10.32
C ALA A 214 -13.59 -17.29 8.84
N TYR A 215 -13.04 -18.47 8.53
CA TYR A 215 -12.78 -18.88 7.15
C TYR A 215 -14.05 -19.04 6.32
N ARG A 216 -15.14 -19.60 6.87
CA ARG A 216 -16.43 -19.66 6.16
C ARG A 216 -16.99 -18.27 5.85
N LEU A 217 -16.95 -17.36 6.81
CA LEU A 217 -17.44 -15.98 6.67
C LEU A 217 -16.63 -15.22 5.60
N VAL A 218 -15.31 -15.32 5.67
CA VAL A 218 -14.41 -14.70 4.68
C VAL A 218 -14.65 -15.29 3.29
N ASN A 219 -14.67 -16.62 3.17
CA ASN A 219 -14.89 -17.28 1.88
C ASN A 219 -16.25 -16.89 1.27
N TYR A 220 -17.31 -16.84 2.08
CA TYR A 220 -18.63 -16.40 1.64
C TYR A 220 -18.60 -14.94 1.15
N SER A 221 -18.03 -14.04 1.96
CA SER A 221 -17.93 -12.61 1.61
C SER A 221 -17.15 -12.39 0.32
N MET A 222 -16.00 -13.05 0.17
CA MET A 222 -15.15 -12.92 -1.02
C MET A 222 -15.79 -13.57 -2.25
N ALA A 223 -16.52 -14.68 -2.10
CA ALA A 223 -17.28 -15.29 -3.20
C ALA A 223 -18.39 -14.36 -3.68
N MET A 224 -19.09 -13.68 -2.76
CA MET A 224 -20.10 -12.67 -3.09
C MET A 224 -19.49 -11.47 -3.81
N ILE A 225 -18.32 -10.97 -3.38
CA ILE A 225 -17.60 -9.89 -4.05
C ILE A 225 -17.19 -10.31 -5.46
N ARG A 226 -16.60 -11.50 -5.62
CA ARG A 226 -16.24 -12.05 -6.94
C ARG A 226 -17.46 -12.13 -7.85
N PHE A 227 -18.57 -12.67 -7.36
CA PHE A 227 -19.81 -12.77 -8.14
C PHE A 227 -20.29 -11.40 -8.63
N HIS A 228 -20.36 -10.39 -7.75
CA HIS A 228 -20.78 -9.04 -8.13
C HIS A 228 -19.84 -8.37 -9.12
N ILE A 229 -18.53 -8.54 -8.97
CA ILE A 229 -17.54 -7.94 -9.88
C ILE A 229 -17.64 -8.60 -11.27
N LEU A 230 -17.72 -9.93 -11.33
CA LEU A 230 -17.83 -10.66 -12.59
C LEU A 230 -19.16 -10.37 -13.30
N ASP A 231 -20.29 -10.40 -12.59
CA ASP A 231 -21.61 -10.11 -13.17
C ASP A 231 -21.68 -8.69 -13.78
N ASN A 232 -21.02 -7.71 -13.16
CA ASN A 232 -20.92 -6.36 -13.73
C ASN A 232 -19.90 -6.26 -14.88
N PHE A 233 -18.87 -7.09 -14.90
CA PHE A 233 -17.88 -7.13 -15.99
C PHE A 233 -18.44 -7.73 -17.29
N TYR A 234 -19.36 -8.70 -17.20
CA TYR A 234 -19.97 -9.38 -18.36
C TYR A 234 -21.24 -8.69 -18.90
N LYS A 235 -21.67 -7.58 -18.29
CA LYS A 235 -22.83 -6.78 -18.75
C LYS A 235 -22.47 -5.69 -19.77
N PHE A 236 -21.23 -5.66 -20.27
CA PHE A 236 -20.74 -4.73 -21.30
C PHE A 236 -20.15 -5.47 -22.50
#